data_AF-A0A7K0VEF7-F1
#
_entry.id   AF-A0A7K0VEF7-F1
#
_cell.length_a   1.000
_cell.length_b   1.000
_cell.length_c   1.000
_cell.angle_alpha   90.00
_cell.angle_beta   90.00
_cell.angle_gamma   90.00
#
_symmetry.space_group_name_H-M   'P 1'
#
loop_
_entity.id
_entity.type
_entity.pdbx_description
1 polymer ?
#
loop_
_entity_poly.entity_id
_entity_poly.type
_entity_poly.pdbx_seq_one_letter_code
_entity_poly.pdbx_strand_id
1 'polypeptide(L)'
;MAGIALLPTFLQGVEFAGEHIFYDGAPAQADLERAGFFVPEYMGSISTVEVLVGLPGLEVVQLLTAGFDYVLPYLPAGVKLCNAAGVHDASTAELAIGLMVSSLRGLDVAARNMVSGTWQHETRPSLADRAVLVLGAGGVGQAIRARLEPFETTVTMIGRTARTGVHAVSELESLLPTADVV
;
A
#
# COMPACT_ATOMS: atom_id res chain seq x y z
N MET A 1 -28.37 3.31 0.87
CA MET A 1 -27.67 4.49 1.39
C MET A 1 -28.61 5.65 1.32
N ALA A 2 -28.83 6.33 2.44
CA ALA A 2 -29.59 7.57 2.46
C ALA A 2 -28.62 8.73 2.19
N GLY A 3 -28.36 9.04 0.92
CA GLY A 3 -27.46 10.15 0.54
C GLY A 3 -26.80 9.94 -0.81
N ILE A 4 -26.17 11.00 -1.31
CA ILE A 4 -25.37 10.96 -2.53
C ILE A 4 -23.98 10.35 -2.27
N ALA A 5 -23.34 9.86 -3.32
CA ALA A 5 -21.92 9.52 -3.28
C ALA A 5 -21.06 10.69 -3.78
N LEU A 6 -20.04 11.05 -3.02
CA LEU A 6 -19.01 12.00 -3.43
C LEU A 6 -17.78 11.24 -3.90
N LEU A 7 -17.46 11.42 -5.18
CA LEU A 7 -16.41 10.68 -5.88
C LEU A 7 -15.37 11.67 -6.47
N PRO A 8 -14.06 11.41 -6.36
CA PRO A 8 -13.06 12.21 -7.05
C PRO A 8 -13.24 12.15 -8.57
N THR A 9 -12.93 13.24 -9.26
CA THR A 9 -13.11 13.39 -10.72
C THR A 9 -12.33 12.37 -11.54
N PHE A 10 -11.19 11.84 -11.05
CA PHE A 10 -10.47 10.77 -11.75
C PHE A 10 -11.21 9.42 -11.77
N LEU A 11 -12.28 9.27 -11.00
CA LEU A 11 -13.19 8.12 -11.09
C LEU A 11 -14.31 8.31 -12.12
N GLN A 12 -14.31 9.40 -12.88
CA GLN A 12 -15.24 9.56 -14.00
C GLN A 12 -15.10 8.40 -14.99
N GLY A 13 -16.23 7.80 -15.36
CA GLY A 13 -16.28 6.62 -16.21
C GLY A 13 -16.29 5.29 -15.44
N VAL A 14 -16.11 5.29 -14.12
CA VAL A 14 -16.39 4.13 -13.27
C VAL A 14 -17.90 4.03 -13.07
N GLU A 15 -18.46 2.83 -13.31
CA GLU A 15 -19.86 2.57 -13.00
C GLU A 15 -20.10 2.62 -11.50
N PHE A 16 -20.97 3.53 -11.06
CA PHE A 16 -21.41 3.64 -9.67
C PHE A 16 -22.93 3.57 -9.61
N ALA A 17 -23.45 2.65 -8.79
CA ALA A 17 -24.88 2.50 -8.60
C ALA A 17 -25.39 3.55 -7.58
N GLY A 18 -26.15 4.53 -8.06
CA GLY A 18 -26.81 5.54 -7.23
C GLY A 18 -26.52 6.98 -7.67
N GLU A 19 -27.18 7.93 -7.01
CA GLU A 19 -26.92 9.35 -7.20
C GLU A 19 -25.51 9.68 -6.70
N HIS A 20 -24.72 10.32 -7.54
CA HIS A 20 -23.34 10.66 -7.23
C HIS A 20 -22.94 12.01 -7.85
N ILE A 21 -21.96 12.65 -7.23
CA ILE A 21 -21.36 13.89 -7.68
C ILE A 21 -19.85 13.67 -7.75
N PHE A 22 -19.26 14.07 -8.87
CA PHE A 22 -17.82 14.14 -9.01
C PHE A 22 -17.30 15.48 -8.50
N TYR A 23 -16.20 15.45 -7.75
CA TYR A 23 -15.55 16.66 -7.23
C TYR A 23 -14.04 16.64 -7.52
N ASP A 24 -13.42 17.82 -7.49
CA ASP A 24 -11.98 18.03 -7.66
C ASP A 24 -11.53 19.04 -6.60
N GLY A 25 -10.54 18.68 -5.78
CA GLY A 25 -10.16 19.42 -4.58
C GLY A 25 -11.23 19.35 -3.48
N ALA A 26 -11.73 20.52 -3.05
CA ALA A 26 -12.70 20.60 -1.95
C ALA A 26 -14.14 20.39 -2.46
N PRO A 27 -14.89 19.40 -1.96
CA PRO A 27 -16.32 19.31 -2.27
C PRO A 27 -17.08 20.54 -1.75
N ALA A 28 -18.15 20.93 -2.45
CA ALA A 28 -18.99 22.03 -2.00
C ALA A 28 -19.75 21.67 -0.71
N GLN A 29 -19.95 22.65 0.18
CA GLN A 29 -20.59 22.43 1.48
C GLN A 29 -21.99 21.78 1.37
N ALA A 30 -22.79 22.20 0.38
CA ALA A 30 -24.11 21.65 0.14
C ALA A 30 -24.10 20.15 -0.26
N ASP A 31 -22.99 19.70 -0.88
CA ASP A 31 -22.82 18.31 -1.27
C ASP A 31 -22.34 17.48 -0.07
N LEU A 32 -21.47 18.04 0.78
CA LEU A 32 -21.03 17.41 2.04
C LEU A 32 -22.22 17.09 2.96
N GLU A 33 -23.18 18.01 3.08
CA GLU A 33 -24.36 17.82 3.93
C GLU A 33 -25.28 16.67 3.46
N ARG A 34 -25.23 16.32 2.17
CA ARG A 34 -26.06 15.27 1.55
C ARG A 34 -25.34 13.93 1.37
N ALA A 35 -24.05 13.90 1.64
CA ALA A 35 -23.19 12.77 1.31
C ALA A 35 -23.35 11.62 2.31
N GLY A 36 -23.82 10.48 1.82
CA GLY A 36 -23.88 9.22 2.57
C GLY A 36 -22.69 8.30 2.27
N PHE A 37 -22.04 8.50 1.12
CA PHE A 37 -20.87 7.74 0.69
C PHE A 37 -19.76 8.69 0.25
N PHE A 38 -18.55 8.51 0.78
CA PHE A 38 -17.43 9.39 0.47
C PHE A 38 -16.20 8.60 0.05
N VAL A 39 -15.63 8.99 -1.10
CA VAL A 39 -14.31 8.55 -1.54
C VAL A 39 -13.40 9.77 -1.50
N PRO A 40 -12.35 9.82 -0.65
CA PRO A 40 -11.39 10.92 -0.68
C PRO A 40 -10.49 10.84 -1.91
N GLU A 41 -9.89 11.98 -2.27
CA GLU A 41 -8.87 12.01 -3.32
C GLU A 41 -7.65 11.19 -2.92
N TYR A 42 -7.09 10.46 -3.89
CA TYR A 42 -5.86 9.73 -3.69
C TYR A 42 -4.68 10.71 -3.68
N MET A 43 -4.03 10.87 -2.52
CA MET A 43 -2.92 11.83 -2.32
C MET A 43 -3.29 13.28 -2.71
N GLY A 44 -4.56 13.65 -2.51
CA GLY A 44 -5.07 15.00 -2.80
C GLY A 44 -4.51 16.08 -1.87
N SER A 45 -4.77 17.33 -2.23
CA SER A 45 -4.28 18.51 -1.49
C SER A 45 -5.00 18.76 -0.16
N ILE A 46 -6.16 18.12 0.04
CA ILE A 46 -7.00 18.26 1.23
C ILE A 46 -6.96 16.95 2.01
N SER A 47 -6.79 17.05 3.32
CA SER A 47 -6.76 15.86 4.15
C SER A 47 -8.15 15.23 4.23
N THR A 48 -8.22 13.89 4.05
CA THR A 48 -9.46 13.13 4.27
C THR A 48 -10.10 13.50 5.61
N VAL A 49 -9.25 13.69 6.63
CA VAL A 49 -9.67 14.04 7.99
C VAL A 49 -10.42 15.36 8.05
N GLU A 50 -9.96 16.41 7.37
CA GLU A 50 -10.66 17.70 7.31
C GLU A 50 -12.07 17.58 6.74
N VAL A 51 -12.25 16.74 5.72
CA VAL A 51 -13.54 16.56 5.06
C VAL A 51 -14.50 15.73 5.93
N LEU A 52 -14.01 14.73 6.66
CA LEU A 52 -14.84 13.83 7.47
C LEU A 52 -15.66 14.54 8.55
N VAL A 53 -15.15 15.66 9.09
CA VAL A 53 -15.85 16.44 10.12
C VAL A 53 -17.11 17.14 9.57
N GLY A 54 -17.16 17.41 8.25
CA GLY A 54 -18.24 18.12 7.58
C GLY A 54 -19.36 17.23 7.02
N LEU A 55 -19.37 15.93 7.33
CA LEU A 55 -20.28 14.95 6.71
C LEU A 55 -21.29 14.39 7.75
N PRO A 56 -22.34 15.13 8.12
CA PRO A 56 -23.27 14.73 9.17
C PRO A 56 -24.12 13.50 8.81
N GLY A 57 -24.31 13.21 7.51
CA GLY A 57 -25.07 12.07 6.99
C GLY A 57 -24.23 10.87 6.57
N LEU A 58 -22.93 10.86 6.89
CA LEU A 58 -22.00 9.85 6.39
C LEU A 58 -22.36 8.45 6.87
N GLU A 59 -22.47 7.49 5.94
CA GLU A 59 -22.65 6.07 6.24
C GLU A 59 -21.39 5.26 5.91
N VAL A 60 -20.68 5.63 4.83
CA VAL A 60 -19.53 4.87 4.31
C VAL A 60 -18.42 5.79 3.84
N VAL A 61 -17.18 5.44 4.19
CA VAL A 61 -15.96 6.00 3.61
C VAL A 61 -15.21 4.89 2.90
N GLN A 62 -14.92 5.07 1.61
CA GLN A 62 -14.11 4.15 0.82
C GLN A 62 -12.76 4.81 0.52
N LEU A 63 -11.72 4.40 1.24
CA LEU A 63 -10.36 4.86 0.96
C LEU A 63 -9.80 4.16 -0.28
N LEU A 64 -8.91 4.87 -0.98
CA LEU A 64 -8.15 4.35 -2.12
C LEU A 64 -6.76 3.83 -1.71
N THR A 65 -6.44 3.94 -0.42
CA THR A 65 -5.23 3.41 0.21
C THR A 65 -5.51 2.04 0.83
N ALA A 66 -4.48 1.19 0.92
CA ALA A 66 -4.55 -0.04 1.70
C ALA A 66 -4.44 0.24 3.21
N GLY A 67 -3.55 1.15 3.60
CA GLY A 67 -3.42 1.63 4.99
C GLY A 67 -4.57 2.58 5.36
N PHE A 68 -5.08 2.47 6.59
CA PHE A 68 -6.25 3.22 7.04
C PHE A 68 -6.10 3.78 8.46
N ASP A 69 -5.00 3.50 9.15
CA ASP A 69 -4.77 3.87 10.55
C ASP A 69 -4.89 5.38 10.80
N TYR A 70 -4.49 6.20 9.82
CA TYR A 70 -4.56 7.66 9.88
C TYR A 70 -5.98 8.22 9.95
N VAL A 71 -6.99 7.46 9.51
CA VAL A 71 -8.40 7.87 9.48
C VAL A 71 -9.14 7.45 10.75
N LEU A 72 -8.74 6.34 11.38
CA LEU A 72 -9.46 5.75 12.51
C LEU A 72 -9.79 6.74 13.64
N PRO A 73 -8.88 7.62 14.09
CA PRO A 73 -9.18 8.56 15.19
C PRO A 73 -10.25 9.60 14.85
N TYR A 74 -10.54 9.80 13.56
CA TYR A 74 -11.42 10.84 13.05
C TYR A 74 -12.71 10.29 12.43
N LEU A 75 -12.85 8.96 12.39
CA LEU A 75 -14.01 8.31 11.81
C LEU A 75 -15.23 8.52 12.72
N PRO A 76 -16.33 9.13 12.24
CA PRO A 76 -17.53 9.30 13.06
C PRO A 76 -18.11 7.95 13.49
N ALA A 77 -18.74 7.92 14.67
CA ALA A 77 -19.33 6.70 15.20
C ALA A 77 -20.42 6.15 14.27
N GLY A 78 -20.38 4.84 14.00
CA GLY A 78 -21.34 4.17 13.13
C GLY A 78 -21.01 4.21 11.63
N VAL A 79 -20.01 4.99 11.21
CA VAL A 79 -19.56 5.03 9.82
C VAL A 79 -18.76 3.77 9.48
N LYS A 80 -19.07 3.16 8.33
CA LYS A 80 -18.31 2.03 7.78
C LYS A 80 -17.08 2.54 7.03
N LEU A 81 -15.90 2.07 7.44
CA LEU A 81 -14.65 2.32 6.72
C LEU A 81 -14.29 1.13 5.84
N CYS A 82 -14.10 1.40 4.55
CA CYS A 82 -13.56 0.46 3.57
C CYS A 82 -12.21 0.98 3.09
N ASN A 83 -11.25 0.09 2.84
CA ASN A 83 -9.96 0.42 2.26
C ASN A 83 -9.80 -0.24 0.88
N ALA A 84 -8.67 0.01 0.22
CA ALA A 84 -8.31 -0.58 -1.06
C ALA A 84 -7.31 -1.73 -0.91
N ALA A 85 -7.57 -2.65 0.03
CA ALA A 85 -6.74 -3.85 0.19
C ALA A 85 -6.70 -4.66 -1.12
N GLY A 86 -5.51 -5.10 -1.54
CA GLY A 86 -5.32 -5.86 -2.79
C GLY A 86 -4.98 -5.02 -4.02
N VAL A 87 -5.42 -3.76 -4.08
CA VAL A 87 -5.28 -2.91 -5.28
C VAL A 87 -3.81 -2.60 -5.59
N HIS A 88 -3.00 -2.41 -4.56
CA HIS A 88 -1.59 -1.98 -4.69
C HIS A 88 -0.58 -3.12 -4.48
N ASP A 89 -1.05 -4.37 -4.36
CA ASP A 89 -0.20 -5.49 -3.97
C ASP A 89 0.90 -5.76 -4.99
N ALA A 90 0.56 -5.80 -6.27
CA ALA A 90 1.49 -6.09 -7.35
C ALA A 90 2.55 -4.99 -7.54
N SER A 91 2.12 -3.73 -7.60
CA SER A 91 3.02 -2.59 -7.81
C SER A 91 3.98 -2.39 -6.64
N THR A 92 3.49 -2.58 -5.40
CA THR A 92 4.33 -2.52 -4.20
C THR A 92 5.33 -3.67 -4.18
N ALA A 93 4.91 -4.89 -4.55
CA ALA A 93 5.81 -6.03 -4.63
C ALA A 93 6.89 -5.83 -5.71
N GLU A 94 6.55 -5.27 -6.86
CA GLU A 94 7.51 -4.93 -7.92
C GLU A 94 8.57 -3.94 -7.43
N LEU A 95 8.15 -2.89 -6.71
CA LEU A 95 9.07 -1.94 -6.10
C LEU A 95 10.02 -2.64 -5.12
N ALA A 96 9.51 -3.52 -4.26
CA ALA A 96 10.34 -4.27 -3.31
C ALA A 96 11.41 -5.12 -4.02
N ILE A 97 11.02 -5.85 -5.08
CA ILE A 97 11.97 -6.65 -5.88
C ILE A 97 13.03 -5.75 -6.55
N GLY A 98 12.60 -4.62 -7.13
CA GLY A 98 13.51 -3.66 -7.75
C GLY A 98 14.54 -3.11 -6.76
N LEU A 99 14.10 -2.79 -5.55
CA LEU A 99 14.98 -2.30 -4.47
C LEU A 99 15.97 -3.38 -4.01
N MET A 100 15.53 -4.62 -3.82
CA MET A 100 16.40 -5.75 -3.46
C MET A 100 17.49 -5.95 -4.51
N VAL A 101 17.13 -6.03 -5.79
CA VAL A 101 18.08 -6.23 -6.88
C VAL A 101 19.03 -5.04 -7.01
N SER A 102 18.50 -3.81 -6.95
CA SER A 102 19.31 -2.59 -7.04
C SER A 102 20.35 -2.53 -5.92
N SER A 103 19.95 -2.80 -4.69
CA SER A 103 20.83 -2.80 -3.51
C SER A 103 21.94 -3.86 -3.63
N LEU A 104 21.58 -5.09 -3.97
CA LEU A 104 22.54 -6.20 -4.07
C LEU A 104 23.49 -6.03 -5.25
N ARG A 105 22.99 -5.55 -6.41
CA ARG A 105 23.78 -5.41 -7.65
C ARG A 105 24.42 -4.04 -7.84
N GLY A 106 24.17 -3.09 -6.95
CA GLY A 106 24.76 -1.74 -7.00
C GLY A 106 24.33 -0.94 -8.22
N LEU A 107 23.10 -1.13 -8.69
CA LEU A 107 22.61 -0.44 -9.89
C LEU A 107 22.52 1.07 -9.66
N ASP A 108 22.18 1.48 -8.44
CA ASP A 108 22.17 2.88 -8.01
C ASP A 108 23.58 3.52 -8.04
N VAL A 109 24.61 2.78 -7.66
CA VAL A 109 26.01 3.24 -7.71
C VAL A 109 26.48 3.33 -9.16
N ALA A 110 26.21 2.31 -9.96
CA ALA A 110 26.55 2.31 -11.39
C ALA A 110 25.90 3.50 -12.12
N ALA A 111 24.61 3.76 -11.88
CA ALA A 111 23.89 4.88 -12.48
C ALA A 111 24.50 6.25 -12.09
N ARG A 112 24.92 6.42 -10.83
CA ARG A 112 25.57 7.65 -10.36
C ARG A 112 26.97 7.84 -10.97
N ASN A 113 27.74 6.76 -11.09
CA ASN A 113 29.09 6.80 -11.67
C ASN A 113 29.10 7.12 -13.18
N MET A 114 27.97 6.92 -13.88
CA MET A 114 27.86 7.29 -15.30
C MET A 114 28.10 8.78 -15.55
N VAL A 115 27.65 9.66 -14.65
CA VAL A 115 27.79 11.12 -14.82
C VAL A 115 29.27 11.55 -14.86
N SER A 116 30.13 10.87 -14.10
CA SER A 116 31.58 11.11 -14.07
C SER A 116 32.37 10.21 -15.02
N GLY A 117 31.71 9.34 -15.80
CA GLY A 117 32.37 8.36 -16.66
C GLY A 117 33.20 7.33 -15.90
N THR A 118 32.90 7.11 -14.61
CA THR A 118 33.68 6.21 -13.76
C THR A 118 33.24 4.77 -13.96
N TRP A 119 34.17 3.92 -14.40
CA TRP A 119 33.94 2.47 -14.48
C TRP A 119 34.52 1.77 -13.24
N GLN A 120 33.68 1.49 -12.25
CA GLN A 120 34.06 0.78 -11.03
C GLN A 120 33.64 -0.68 -11.12
N HIS A 121 34.57 -1.55 -11.50
CA HIS A 121 34.32 -2.98 -11.61
C HIS A 121 34.56 -3.68 -10.27
N GLU A 122 33.50 -4.18 -9.65
CA GLU A 122 33.57 -4.87 -8.37
C GLU A 122 32.57 -6.03 -8.32
N THR A 123 32.90 -7.03 -7.52
CA THR A 123 32.00 -8.16 -7.27
C THR A 123 30.91 -7.74 -6.31
N ARG A 124 29.66 -8.02 -6.67
CA ARG A 124 28.49 -7.67 -5.87
C ARG A 124 27.57 -8.89 -5.69
N PRO A 125 26.92 -9.04 -4.52
CA PRO A 125 26.02 -10.15 -4.26
C PRO A 125 24.87 -10.26 -5.27
N SER A 126 24.43 -11.48 -5.57
CA SER A 126 23.17 -11.75 -6.26
C SER A 126 22.02 -11.94 -5.28
N LEU A 127 20.79 -11.75 -5.77
CA LEU A 127 19.57 -12.13 -5.07
C LEU A 127 19.35 -13.65 -5.07
N ALA A 128 19.86 -14.36 -6.08
CA ALA A 128 19.79 -15.82 -6.15
C ALA A 128 20.39 -16.48 -4.90
N ASP A 129 19.78 -17.58 -4.47
CA ASP A 129 20.13 -18.40 -3.31
C ASP A 129 20.02 -17.71 -1.94
N ARG A 130 19.46 -16.49 -1.88
CA ARG A 130 19.36 -15.73 -0.63
C ARG A 130 18.20 -16.18 0.26
N ALA A 131 18.42 -16.15 1.57
CA ALA A 131 17.37 -16.24 2.57
C ALA A 131 16.70 -14.87 2.73
N VAL A 132 15.43 -14.77 2.32
CA VAL A 132 14.63 -13.54 2.37
C VAL A 132 13.54 -13.68 3.42
N LEU A 133 13.53 -12.79 4.41
CA LEU A 133 12.52 -12.76 5.46
C LEU A 133 11.52 -11.65 5.17
N VAL A 134 10.27 -12.01 4.89
CA VAL A 134 9.20 -11.04 4.56
C VAL A 134 8.37 -10.74 5.80
N LEU A 135 8.50 -9.51 6.30
CA LEU A 135 7.68 -8.98 7.39
C LEU A 135 6.28 -8.57 6.91
N GLY A 136 5.31 -9.45 7.14
CA GLY A 136 3.92 -9.24 6.77
C GLY A 136 3.44 -10.28 5.75
N ALA A 137 2.58 -11.20 6.18
CA ALA A 137 2.05 -12.27 5.34
C ALA A 137 0.69 -11.93 4.67
N GLY A 138 0.40 -10.64 4.47
CA GLY A 138 -0.79 -10.14 3.78
C GLY A 138 -0.61 -10.10 2.25
N GLY A 139 -1.49 -9.37 1.56
CA GLY A 139 -1.54 -9.28 0.08
C GLY A 139 -0.19 -8.97 -0.57
N VAL A 140 0.40 -7.82 -0.24
CA VAL A 140 1.76 -7.42 -0.68
C VAL A 140 2.80 -8.51 -0.38
N GLY A 141 2.82 -9.07 0.84
CA GLY A 141 3.80 -10.09 1.21
C GLY A 141 3.70 -11.37 0.40
N GLN A 142 2.48 -11.82 0.08
CA GLN A 142 2.28 -12.95 -0.83
C GLN A 142 2.71 -12.61 -2.26
N ALA A 143 2.44 -11.39 -2.72
CA ALA A 143 2.87 -10.92 -4.03
C ALA A 143 4.40 -10.84 -4.15
N ILE A 144 5.10 -10.46 -3.07
CA ILE A 144 6.57 -10.50 -2.96
C ILE A 144 7.05 -11.95 -3.03
N ARG A 145 6.49 -12.84 -2.20
CA ARG A 145 6.86 -14.27 -2.19
C ARG A 145 6.75 -14.91 -3.57
N ALA A 146 5.63 -14.68 -4.28
CA ALA A 146 5.41 -15.23 -5.62
C ALA A 146 6.44 -14.75 -6.65
N ARG A 147 6.95 -13.51 -6.49
CA ARG A 147 8.00 -12.95 -7.35
C ARG A 147 9.40 -13.39 -6.96
N LEU A 148 9.62 -13.75 -5.70
CA LEU A 148 10.89 -14.23 -5.18
C LEU A 148 11.17 -15.71 -5.50
N GLU A 149 10.12 -16.52 -5.70
CA GLU A 149 10.22 -17.93 -6.09
C GLU A 149 11.07 -18.16 -7.36
N PRO A 150 10.85 -17.46 -8.49
CA PRO A 150 11.69 -17.61 -9.68
C PRO A 150 13.10 -17.01 -9.56
N PHE A 151 13.44 -16.35 -8.44
CA PHE A 151 14.81 -15.93 -8.13
C PHE A 151 15.57 -16.98 -7.32
N GLU A 152 15.03 -18.18 -7.10
CA GLU A 152 15.72 -19.26 -6.38
C GLU A 152 16.05 -18.88 -4.93
N THR A 153 15.19 -18.06 -4.31
CA THR A 153 15.36 -17.62 -2.93
C THR A 153 14.65 -18.56 -1.94
N THR A 154 15.14 -18.58 -0.70
CA THR A 154 14.41 -19.20 0.42
C THR A 154 13.62 -18.13 1.15
N VAL A 155 12.29 -18.20 1.11
CA VAL A 155 11.41 -17.16 1.69
C VAL A 155 10.82 -17.60 3.03
N THR A 156 11.09 -16.82 4.08
CA THR A 156 10.48 -16.96 5.40
C THR A 156 9.42 -15.86 5.59
N MET A 157 8.15 -16.24 5.74
CA MET A 157 7.06 -15.28 5.95
C MET A 157 6.81 -15.06 7.45
N ILE A 158 6.69 -13.80 7.86
CA ILE A 158 6.33 -13.41 9.22
C ILE A 158 4.94 -12.76 9.23
N GLY A 159 4.09 -13.15 10.17
CA GLY A 159 2.76 -12.58 10.38
C GLY A 159 2.50 -12.29 11.86
N ARG A 160 1.36 -11.66 12.16
CA ARG A 160 0.97 -11.36 13.55
C ARG A 160 0.84 -12.63 14.41
N THR A 161 0.28 -13.68 13.83
CA THR A 161 0.09 -14.98 14.46
C THR A 161 0.63 -16.08 13.55
N ALA A 162 1.11 -17.17 14.15
CA ALA A 162 1.60 -18.34 13.41
C ALA A 162 0.44 -19.04 12.70
N ARG A 163 0.72 -19.53 11.49
CA ARG A 163 -0.17 -20.37 10.68
C ARG A 163 0.67 -21.13 9.64
N THR A 164 0.05 -22.05 8.90
CA THR A 164 0.76 -22.84 7.88
C THR A 164 1.56 -21.94 6.92
N GLY A 165 2.89 -22.14 6.90
CA GLY A 165 3.82 -21.38 6.07
C GLY A 165 4.09 -19.94 6.51
N VAL A 166 3.71 -19.54 7.73
CA VAL A 166 3.94 -18.20 8.29
C VAL A 166 4.29 -18.30 9.77
N HIS A 167 5.45 -17.77 10.15
CA HIS A 167 5.89 -17.66 11.53
C HIS A 167 5.23 -16.47 12.23
N ALA A 168 5.06 -16.55 13.55
CA ALA A 168 4.57 -15.44 14.35
C ALA A 168 5.65 -14.36 14.51
N VAL A 169 5.24 -13.11 14.68
CA VAL A 169 6.14 -11.99 14.96
C VAL A 169 6.94 -12.18 16.25
N SER A 170 6.43 -12.97 17.20
CA SER A 170 7.16 -13.36 18.41
C SER A 170 8.40 -14.23 18.14
N GLU A 171 8.49 -14.88 16.98
CA GLU A 171 9.66 -15.67 16.56
C GLU A 171 10.70 -14.81 15.82
N LEU A 172 10.39 -13.53 15.54
CA LEU A 172 11.19 -12.68 14.67
C LEU A 172 12.64 -12.53 15.14
N GLU A 173 12.86 -12.32 16.43
CA GLU A 173 14.21 -12.17 17.00
C GLU A 173 15.10 -13.39 16.73
N SER A 174 14.52 -14.59 16.72
CA SER A 174 15.25 -15.83 16.44
C SER A 174 15.52 -16.06 14.95
N LEU A 175 14.66 -15.53 14.07
CA LEU A 175 14.73 -15.74 12.63
C LEU A 175 15.56 -14.68 11.91
N LEU A 176 15.58 -13.43 12.40
CA LEU A 176 16.35 -12.33 11.82
C LEU A 176 17.82 -12.66 11.53
N PRO A 177 18.58 -13.32 12.43
CA PRO A 177 19.98 -13.66 12.17
C PRO A 177 20.20 -14.64 11.00
N THR A 178 19.14 -15.27 10.49
CA THR A 178 19.21 -16.23 9.38
C THR A 178 18.88 -15.60 8.01
N ALA A 179 18.45 -14.34 7.99
CA ALA A 179 18.06 -13.65 6.76
C ALA A 179 19.25 -12.89 6.14
N ASP A 180 19.42 -13.02 4.83
CA ASP A 180 20.30 -12.15 4.05
C ASP A 180 19.62 -10.81 3.70
N VAL A 181 18.29 -10.83 3.55
CA VAL A 181 17.44 -9.70 3.16
C VAL A 181 16.16 -9.72 3.99
N VAL A 182 15.71 -8.53 4.43
CA VAL A 182 14.45 -8.32 5.16
C VAL A 182 13.61 -7.26 4.46
#